data_AF-A0A1I6FH77-F1
#
_entry.id   AF-A0A1I6FH77-F1
#
_cell.length_a   1.000
_cell.length_b   1.000
_cell.length_c   1.000
_cell.angle_alpha   90.00
_cell.angle_beta   90.00
_cell.angle_gamma   90.00
#
_symmetry.space_group_name_H-M   'P 1'
#
loop_
_entity.id
_entity.type
_entity.pdbx_description
1 polymer ?
#
loop_
_entity_poly.entity_id
_entity_poly.type
_entity_poly.pdbx_seq_one_letter_code
_entity_poly.pdbx_strand_id
1 'polypeptide(L)'
;MSGTKVDLETLRAAIKEYESIKDELVLAHQSGEDLTAVKGAGKDMPSQVYANWASAAGKGHQESNLRLQRTLDTRIENLKATLRQYEQTEQGNRDNLK
;
A
#
# COMPACT_ATOMS: atom_id res chain seq x y z
N MET A 1 8.90 35.60 -1.14
CA MET A 1 8.29 34.89 -2.28
C MET A 1 8.11 33.43 -1.87
N SER A 2 6.87 33.02 -1.60
CA SER A 2 6.45 31.80 -0.87
C SER A 2 5.99 30.68 -1.82
N GLY A 3 6.64 30.55 -2.99
CA GLY A 3 6.23 29.61 -4.04
C GLY A 3 6.79 28.19 -3.89
N THR A 4 7.80 28.00 -3.02
CA THR A 4 8.55 26.73 -2.91
C THR A 4 8.28 25.95 -1.62
N LYS A 5 7.45 26.48 -0.71
CA LYS A 5 6.70 25.65 0.23
C LYS A 5 5.62 24.90 -0.55
N VAL A 6 6.01 24.07 -1.52
CA VAL A 6 5.28 22.81 -1.70
C VAL A 6 5.45 22.17 -0.33
N ASP A 7 4.40 22.30 0.48
CA ASP A 7 4.48 22.21 1.92
C ASP A 7 5.07 20.85 2.30
N LEU A 8 6.33 20.85 2.74
CA LEU A 8 7.04 19.61 3.07
C LEU A 8 6.28 18.85 4.15
N GLU A 9 5.53 19.56 5.00
CA GLU A 9 4.59 18.97 5.94
C GLU A 9 3.43 18.25 5.23
N THR A 10 2.82 18.87 4.21
CA THR A 10 1.84 18.19 3.34
C THR A 10 2.44 16.95 2.66
N LEU A 11 3.68 17.01 2.17
CA LEU A 11 4.36 15.84 1.57
C LEU A 11 4.62 14.74 2.61
N ARG A 12 5.07 15.09 3.82
CA ARG A 12 5.26 14.15 4.94
C ARG A 12 3.92 13.54 5.39
N ALA A 13 2.86 14.35 5.46
CA ALA A 13 1.53 13.89 5.80
C ALA A 13 1.00 12.89 4.77
N ALA A 14 1.16 13.17 3.47
CA ALA A 14 0.77 12.25 2.41
C ALA A 14 1.56 10.93 2.44
N ILE A 15 2.87 10.98 2.73
CA ILE A 15 3.68 9.76 2.93
C ILE A 15 3.10 8.93 4.07
N LYS A 16 2.83 9.55 5.23
CA LYS A 16 2.30 8.87 6.41
C LYS A 16 0.91 8.27 6.15
N GLU A 17 0.05 8.96 5.41
CA GLU A 17 -1.26 8.45 5.02
C GLU A 17 -1.13 7.20 4.15
N TYR A 18 -0.25 7.22 3.14
CA TYR A 18 -0.01 6.05 2.29
C TYR A 18 0.62 4.88 3.04
N GLU A 19 1.51 5.15 3.99
CA GLU A 19 2.04 4.11 4.90
C GLU A 19 0.91 3.47 5.73
N SER A 20 0.00 4.27 6.29
CA SER A 20 -1.15 3.77 7.04
C SER A 20 -2.07 2.91 6.17
N ILE A 21 -2.38 3.34 4.95
CA ILE A 21 -3.20 2.57 4.01
C ILE A 21 -2.51 1.26 3.65
N LYS A 22 -1.19 1.27 3.44
CA LYS A 22 -0.43 0.04 3.18
C LYS A 22 -0.51 -0.92 4.37
N ASP A 23 -0.37 -0.42 5.59
CA ASP A 23 -0.45 -1.25 6.79
C ASP A 23 -1.85 -1.89 6.92
N GLU A 24 -2.93 -1.15 6.64
CA GLU A 24 -4.29 -1.70 6.58
C GLU A 24 -4.43 -2.79 5.52
N LEU A 25 -3.83 -2.60 4.34
CA LEU A 25 -3.82 -3.61 3.28
C LEU A 25 -3.04 -4.87 3.68
N VAL A 26 -1.92 -4.72 4.39
CA VAL A 26 -1.14 -5.85 4.94
C VAL A 26 -1.97 -6.62 5.96
N LEU A 27 -2.66 -5.93 6.87
CA LEU A 27 -3.57 -6.57 7.83
C LEU A 27 -4.72 -7.29 7.13
N ALA A 28 -5.35 -6.64 6.15
CA ALA A 28 -6.43 -7.24 5.36
C ALA A 28 -5.96 -8.48 4.57
N HIS A 29 -4.70 -8.47 4.10
CA HIS A 29 -4.10 -9.62 3.43
C HIS A 29 -4.00 -10.81 4.38
N GLN A 30 -3.42 -10.58 5.56
CA GLN A 30 -3.26 -11.60 6.61
C GLN A 30 -4.62 -12.15 7.07
N SER A 31 -5.59 -11.28 7.38
CA SER A 31 -6.91 -11.74 7.85
C SER A 31 -7.70 -12.48 6.76
N GLY A 32 -7.44 -12.19 5.49
CA GLY A 32 -8.16 -12.82 4.39
C GLY A 32 -7.55 -14.15 3.92
N GLU A 33 -6.51 -14.67 4.56
CA GLU A 33 -5.95 -16.00 4.22
C GLU A 33 -7.03 -17.09 4.27
N ASP A 34 -7.97 -16.97 5.21
CA ASP A 34 -9.13 -17.87 5.36
C ASP A 34 -9.99 -17.96 4.10
N LEU A 35 -10.08 -16.88 3.32
CA LEU A 35 -10.83 -16.85 2.06
C LEU A 35 -10.20 -17.74 0.99
N THR A 36 -8.93 -18.09 1.11
CA THR A 36 -8.23 -18.99 0.19
C THR A 36 -8.37 -20.46 0.58
N ALA A 37 -8.80 -20.74 1.82
CA ALA A 37 -8.85 -22.07 2.42
C ALA A 37 -10.28 -22.61 2.59
N VAL A 38 -11.26 -22.06 1.87
CA VAL A 38 -12.67 -22.48 1.93
C VAL A 38 -12.81 -23.96 1.57
N LYS A 39 -13.50 -24.72 2.43
CA LYS A 39 -13.78 -26.16 2.25
C LYS A 39 -15.25 -26.38 1.91
N GLY A 40 -15.54 -27.41 1.12
CA GLY A 40 -16.90 -27.82 0.81
C GLY A 40 -17.64 -28.27 2.08
N ALA A 41 -18.92 -27.89 2.20
CA ALA A 41 -19.78 -28.30 3.31
C ALA A 41 -20.07 -29.81 3.33
N GLY A 42 -19.98 -30.46 2.17
CA GLY A 42 -20.13 -31.90 1.98
C GLY A 42 -19.21 -32.44 0.89
N LYS A 43 -19.22 -33.77 0.70
CA LYS A 43 -18.47 -34.46 -0.36
C LYS A 43 -19.20 -34.45 -1.72
N ASP A 44 -20.42 -33.92 -1.75
CA ASP A 44 -21.21 -33.79 -2.97
C ASP A 44 -20.58 -32.78 -3.94
N MET A 45 -20.80 -33.01 -5.23
CA MET A 45 -20.20 -32.19 -6.28
C MET A 45 -20.56 -30.70 -6.18
N PRO A 46 -21.83 -30.30 -5.92
CA PRO A 46 -22.16 -28.89 -5.69
C PRO A 46 -21.34 -28.24 -4.57
N SER A 47 -21.25 -28.86 -3.39
CA SER A 47 -20.45 -28.35 -2.27
C SER A 47 -18.98 -28.13 -2.64
N GLN A 48 -18.38 -29.05 -3.40
CA GLN A 48 -16.99 -28.94 -3.86
C GLN A 48 -16.82 -27.82 -4.90
N VAL A 49 -17.76 -27.68 -5.84
CA VAL A 49 -17.75 -26.61 -6.84
C VAL A 49 -17.81 -25.25 -6.17
N TYR A 50 -18.74 -25.03 -5.22
CA TYR A 50 -18.83 -23.77 -4.49
C TYR A 50 -17.56 -23.43 -3.72
N ALA A 51 -16.97 -24.40 -3.01
CA ALA A 51 -15.73 -24.19 -2.29
C ALA A 51 -14.56 -23.82 -3.21
N ASN A 52 -14.47 -24.45 -4.38
CA ASN A 52 -13.45 -24.11 -5.38
C ASN A 52 -13.60 -22.68 -5.90
N TRP A 53 -14.83 -22.26 -6.24
CA TRP A 53 -15.10 -20.88 -6.68
C TRP A 53 -14.80 -19.87 -5.58
N ALA A 54 -15.18 -20.16 -4.33
CA ALA A 54 -14.90 -19.29 -3.19
C ALA A 54 -13.38 -19.15 -2.94
N SER A 55 -12.64 -20.27 -2.95
CA SER A 55 -11.17 -20.25 -2.83
C SER A 55 -10.49 -19.50 -3.98
N ALA A 56 -10.96 -19.69 -5.22
CA ALA A 56 -10.42 -18.97 -6.38
C ALA A 56 -10.68 -17.46 -6.30
N ALA A 57 -11.89 -17.06 -5.89
CA ALA A 57 -12.22 -15.65 -5.66
C ALA A 57 -11.36 -15.07 -4.53
N GLY A 58 -11.20 -15.80 -3.42
CA GLY A 58 -10.31 -15.42 -2.32
C GLY A 58 -8.87 -15.19 -2.77
N LYS A 59 -8.31 -16.11 -3.57
CA LYS A 59 -6.97 -15.95 -4.16
C LYS A 59 -6.88 -14.72 -5.06
N GLY A 60 -7.87 -14.49 -5.92
CA GLY A 60 -7.92 -13.30 -6.79
C GLY A 60 -7.96 -11.98 -5.99
N HIS A 61 -8.74 -11.92 -4.91
CA HIS A 61 -8.74 -10.78 -4.00
C HIS A 61 -7.39 -10.58 -3.32
N GLN A 62 -6.75 -11.66 -2.86
CA GLN A 62 -5.43 -11.58 -2.23
C GLN A 62 -4.34 -11.10 -3.18
N GLU A 63 -4.35 -11.58 -4.42
CA GLU A 63 -3.44 -11.10 -5.46
C GLU A 63 -3.67 -9.62 -5.79
N SER A 64 -4.93 -9.18 -5.85
CA SER A 64 -5.28 -7.78 -6.06
C SER A 64 -4.75 -6.90 -4.92
N ASN A 65 -4.94 -7.32 -3.67
CA ASN A 65 -4.42 -6.64 -2.48
C ASN A 65 -2.88 -6.52 -2.55
N LEU A 66 -2.16 -7.62 -2.84
CA LEU A 66 -0.70 -7.58 -2.99
C LEU A 66 -0.24 -6.61 -4.09
N ARG A 67 -0.96 -6.49 -5.20
CA ARG A 67 -0.64 -5.51 -6.25
C ARG A 67 -0.80 -4.08 -5.72
N LEU A 68 -1.86 -3.79 -4.97
CA LEU A 68 -2.07 -2.48 -4.36
C LEU A 68 -0.96 -2.13 -3.36
N GLN A 69 -0.58 -3.07 -2.50
CA GLN A 69 0.54 -2.90 -1.56
C GLN A 69 1.83 -2.52 -2.28
N ARG A 70 2.19 -3.25 -3.36
CA ARG A 70 3.39 -2.96 -4.16
C ARG A 70 3.32 -1.61 -4.85
N THR A 71 2.15 -1.22 -5.36
CA THR A 71 1.96 0.10 -5.98
C THR A 71 2.14 1.22 -4.95
N LEU A 72 1.59 1.06 -3.74
CA LEU A 72 1.77 2.02 -2.66
C LEU A 72 3.22 2.10 -2.21
N ASP A 73 3.91 0.96 -2.10
CA ASP A 73 5.34 0.93 -1.77
C ASP A 73 6.17 1.78 -2.73
N THR A 74 6.05 1.54 -4.03
CA THR A 74 6.74 2.34 -5.05
C THR A 74 6.38 3.82 -4.94
N ARG A 75 5.11 4.15 -4.65
CA ARG A 75 4.68 5.55 -4.50
C ARG A 75 5.31 6.20 -3.26
N ILE A 76 5.32 5.51 -2.13
CA ILE A 76 5.94 5.97 -0.88
C ILE A 76 7.44 6.19 -1.08
N GLU A 77 8.14 5.25 -1.72
CA GLU A 77 9.57 5.38 -2.01
C GLU A 77 9.89 6.61 -2.87
N ASN A 78 9.09 6.83 -3.92
CA ASN A 78 9.22 8.01 -4.77
C ASN A 78 9.01 9.31 -3.98
N LEU A 79 7.97 9.38 -3.15
CA LEU A 79 7.69 10.56 -2.32
C LEU A 79 8.80 10.81 -1.29
N LYS A 80 9.33 9.76 -0.66
CA LYS A 80 10.49 9.85 0.23
C LYS A 80 11.75 10.30 -0.48
N ALA A 81 11.97 9.88 -1.73
CA ALA A 81 13.08 10.35 -2.55
C ALA A 81 12.92 11.85 -2.87
N THR A 82 11.73 12.27 -3.30
CA THR A 82 11.40 13.68 -3.54
C THR A 82 11.56 14.55 -2.29
N LEU A 83 11.07 14.10 -1.13
CA LEU A 83 11.23 14.80 0.15
C LEU A 83 12.70 15.02 0.48
N ARG A 84 13.52 13.96 0.38
CA ARG A 84 14.98 14.06 0.62
C ARG A 84 15.66 15.05 -0.31
N GLN A 85 15.28 15.07 -1.59
CA GLN A 85 15.83 16.02 -2.57
C GLN A 85 15.50 17.47 -2.20
N TYR A 86 14.26 17.74 -1.79
CA TYR A 86 13.86 19.08 -1.35
C TYR A 86 14.58 19.50 -0.06
N GLU A 87 14.66 18.62 0.93
CA GLU A 87 15.37 18.89 2.19
C GLU A 87 16.86 19.21 1.96
N GLN A 88 17.53 18.47 1.08
CA GLN A 88 18.92 18.74 0.70
C GLN A 88 19.08 20.08 -0.03
N THR A 89 18.14 20.41 -0.93
CA THR A 89 18.17 21.67 -1.68
C THR A 89 17.95 22.87 -0.76
N GLU A 90 17.03 22.79 0.21
CA GLU A 90 16.82 23.84 1.20
C GLU A 90 18.04 24.01 2.12
N GLN A 91 18.67 22.91 2.54
CA GLN A 91 19.87 22.95 3.36
C GLN A 91 21.04 23.60 2.63
N GLY A 92 21.33 23.19 1.38
CA GLY A 92 22.40 23.78 0.57
C GLY A 92 22.18 25.27 0.27
N ASN A 93 20.93 25.70 0.08
CA ASN A 93 20.62 27.12 -0.07
C ASN A 93 20.86 27.91 1.22
N ARG A 94 20.56 27.35 2.40
CA ARG A 94 20.86 27.99 3.69
C ARG A 94 22.35 28.11 3.96
N ASP A 95 23.13 27.09 3.59
CA ASP A 95 24.58 27.07 3.81
C ASP A 95 25.32 28.03 2.86
N ASN A 96 24.82 28.24 1.63
CA ASN A 96 25.35 29.23 0.68
C ASN A 96 24.95 30.68 0.98
N LEU A 97 23.98 30.91 1.88
CA LEU A 97 23.50 32.24 2.30
C LEU A 97 24.14 32.73 3.60
N LYS A 98 25.06 31.96 4.20
CA LYS A 98 25.88 32.34 5.35
C LYS A 98 27.30 32.70 4.93
#